data_AF-A0A9D5LU04-F1
#
_entry.id   AF-A0A9D5LU04-F1
#
_cell.length_a   1.000
_cell.length_b   1.000
_cell.length_c   1.000
_cell.angle_alpha   90.00
_cell.angle_beta   90.00
_cell.angle_gamma   90.00
#
_symmetry.space_group_name_H-M   'P 1'
#
loop_
_entity.id
_entity.type
_entity.pdbx_description
1 polymer ?
#
loop_
_entity_poly.entity_id
_entity_poly.type
_entity_poly.pdbx_seq_one_letter_code
_entity_poly.pdbx_strand_id
1 'polypeptide(L)'
;MGKILTLPTVASVALLATILLSGCNTTGCLQNRNSLPLAGFYSASTGKAISVTGLSVMGVGAPSDSLLYTSSETLSQIYMPLRARDNVTAYQLSFSDPTDPQSGAAGVDEITFEYTATPWFASEDCGAMYRYHIDKLEYTTRVIDRVEIVDSLITNFDIETIHIFLRDNDDQEEGDDK
;
A
#
# COMPACT_ATOMS: atom_id res chain seq x y z
N MET A 1 79.55 8.65 -9.92
CA MET A 1 78.89 9.20 -8.72
C MET A 1 77.80 10.15 -9.22
N GLY A 2 76.51 10.04 -8.99
CA GLY A 2 75.64 9.03 -8.39
C GLY A 2 74.20 9.51 -8.59
N LYS A 3 73.26 8.56 -8.68
CA LYS A 3 71.79 8.67 -8.48
C LYS A 3 70.97 9.53 -9.45
N ILE A 4 70.46 8.88 -10.51
CA ILE A 4 69.14 9.18 -11.08
C ILE A 4 68.22 8.04 -10.62
N LEU A 5 67.40 8.31 -9.62
CA LEU A 5 66.38 7.35 -9.15
C LEU A 5 64.99 7.89 -9.53
N THR A 6 64.20 6.98 -10.11
CA THR A 6 62.75 6.83 -9.98
C THR A 6 61.87 7.99 -10.48
N LEU A 7 61.39 7.91 -11.73
CA LEU A 7 60.23 8.69 -12.15
C LEU A 7 59.46 8.08 -13.38
N PRO A 8 59.09 6.78 -13.40
CA PRO A 8 57.93 6.43 -14.23
C PRO A 8 56.89 5.51 -13.56
N THR A 9 57.10 5.05 -12.33
CA THR A 9 56.19 4.06 -11.71
C THR A 9 55.02 4.67 -10.92
N VAL A 10 55.03 5.98 -10.63
CA VAL A 10 53.97 6.62 -9.82
C VAL A 10 52.75 7.02 -10.66
N ALA A 11 52.93 7.29 -11.96
CA ALA A 11 51.84 7.71 -12.84
C ALA A 11 50.85 6.57 -13.19
N SER A 12 51.31 5.32 -13.21
CA SER A 12 50.47 4.17 -13.58
C SER A 12 49.61 3.63 -12.42
N VAL A 13 49.97 3.89 -11.17
CA VAL A 13 49.18 3.47 -9.99
C VAL A 13 48.02 4.42 -9.71
N ALA A 14 48.18 5.71 -10.03
CA ALA A 14 47.13 6.72 -9.84
C ALA A 14 45.94 6.55 -10.79
N LEU A 15 46.15 6.01 -11.99
CA LEU A 15 45.07 5.81 -12.99
C LEU A 15 44.23 4.55 -12.74
N LEU A 16 44.76 3.56 -12.00
CA LEU A 16 44.00 2.36 -11.60
C LEU A 16 43.10 2.62 -10.38
N ALA A 17 43.42 3.62 -9.55
CA ALA A 17 42.65 3.94 -8.34
C ALA A 17 41.32 4.65 -8.64
N THR A 18 41.19 5.31 -9.79
CA THR A 18 39.98 6.07 -10.16
C THR A 18 38.86 5.21 -10.76
N ILE A 19 39.11 3.94 -11.11
CA ILE A 19 38.12 3.05 -11.73
C ILE A 19 37.29 2.26 -10.68
N LEU A 20 37.68 2.32 -9.39
CA LEU A 20 37.01 1.56 -8.32
C LEU A 20 35.83 2.28 -7.65
N LEU A 21 35.47 3.48 -8.10
CA LEU A 21 34.41 4.30 -7.47
C LEU A 21 33.06 4.25 -8.20
N SER A 22 32.94 3.54 -9.33
CA SER A 22 31.71 3.45 -10.11
C SER A 22 30.75 2.32 -9.69
N GLY A 23 30.91 1.75 -8.48
CA GLY A 23 30.13 0.60 -8.00
C GLY A 23 28.93 0.93 -7.11
N CYS A 24 28.80 2.16 -6.59
CA CYS A 24 27.63 2.54 -5.78
C CYS A 24 26.53 3.13 -6.67
N ASN A 25 25.79 2.28 -7.39
CA ASN A 25 24.49 2.69 -7.92
C ASN A 25 23.48 2.73 -6.76
N THR A 26 23.21 3.93 -6.24
CA THR A 26 22.19 4.13 -5.20
C THR A 26 20.77 4.21 -5.78
N THR A 27 20.60 3.92 -7.07
CA THR A 27 19.38 4.16 -7.87
C THR A 27 18.61 2.88 -8.21
N GLY A 28 18.93 1.77 -7.56
CA GLY A 28 18.46 0.45 -8.00
C GLY A 28 17.01 0.09 -7.66
N CYS A 29 16.48 0.61 -6.56
CA CYS A 29 15.10 0.32 -6.12
C CYS A 29 14.36 1.61 -5.77
N LEU A 30 13.74 2.23 -6.79
CA LEU A 30 12.93 3.45 -6.64
C LEU A 30 11.46 3.16 -6.29
N GLN A 31 11.06 1.90 -6.37
CA GLN A 31 9.70 1.43 -6.10
C GLN A 31 9.61 0.79 -4.72
N ASN A 32 8.41 0.43 -4.30
CA ASN A 32 8.22 -0.28 -3.04
C ASN A 32 9.01 -1.61 -3.08
N ARG A 33 9.50 -2.06 -1.93
CA ARG A 33 10.13 -3.39 -1.80
C ARG A 33 9.09 -4.49 -1.64
N ASN A 34 7.85 -4.12 -1.35
CA ASN A 34 6.71 -5.00 -1.22
C ASN A 34 5.63 -4.59 -2.23
N SER A 35 4.88 -5.57 -2.73
CA SER A 35 3.66 -5.29 -3.50
C SER A 35 2.52 -5.06 -2.51
N LEU A 36 2.01 -3.84 -2.45
CA LEU A 36 0.95 -3.44 -1.52
C LEU A 36 -0.19 -2.83 -2.34
N PRO A 37 -1.42 -3.36 -2.26
CA PRO A 37 -2.54 -2.69 -2.90
C PRO A 37 -2.79 -1.37 -2.17
N LEU A 38 -2.94 -0.31 -2.96
CA LEU A 38 -3.27 1.03 -2.49
C LEU A 38 -4.74 1.27 -2.84
N ALA A 39 -5.53 1.62 -1.82
CA ALA A 39 -6.93 1.97 -1.95
C ALA A 39 -7.17 3.43 -1.66
N GLY A 40 -7.83 4.15 -2.56
CA GLY A 40 -8.35 5.48 -2.31
C GLY A 40 -9.83 5.50 -2.00
N PHE A 41 -10.28 6.60 -1.40
CA PHE A 41 -11.67 6.81 -1.01
C PHE A 41 -12.39 7.76 -1.96
N TYR A 42 -13.63 7.41 -2.27
CA TYR A 42 -14.48 8.18 -3.19
C TYR A 42 -15.89 8.34 -2.64
N SER A 43 -16.56 9.43 -3.00
CA SER A 43 -18.00 9.59 -2.77
C SER A 43 -18.78 8.74 -3.78
N ALA A 44 -19.73 7.94 -3.30
CA ALA A 44 -20.53 7.07 -4.13
C ALA A 44 -21.44 7.86 -5.09
N SER A 45 -22.01 9.00 -4.65
CA SER A 45 -22.89 9.82 -5.49
C SER A 45 -22.15 10.59 -6.57
N THR A 46 -20.97 11.13 -6.25
CA THR A 46 -20.24 12.04 -7.16
C THR A 46 -19.11 11.37 -7.93
N GLY A 47 -18.63 10.20 -7.46
CA GLY A 47 -17.45 9.53 -7.98
C GLY A 47 -16.14 10.28 -7.76
N LYS A 48 -16.13 11.35 -6.94
CA LYS A 48 -14.94 12.15 -6.67
C LYS A 48 -14.15 11.59 -5.50
N ALA A 49 -12.83 11.71 -5.57
CA ALA A 49 -11.95 11.36 -4.46
C ALA A 49 -12.29 12.24 -3.23
N ILE A 50 -12.32 11.60 -2.06
CA ILE A 50 -12.61 12.23 -0.77
C ILE A 50 -11.51 11.88 0.23
N SER A 51 -11.51 12.59 1.36
CA SER A 51 -10.69 12.21 2.51
C SER A 51 -11.60 11.85 3.67
N VAL A 52 -11.24 10.78 4.37
CA VAL A 52 -12.03 10.21 5.45
C VAL A 52 -11.36 10.53 6.77
N THR A 53 -12.11 11.10 7.70
CA THR A 53 -11.68 11.29 9.09
C THR A 53 -12.44 10.31 9.97
N GLY A 54 -11.81 9.77 11.01
CA GLY A 54 -12.47 8.79 11.89
C GLY A 54 -12.38 7.35 11.40
N LEU A 55 -11.52 7.04 10.44
CA LEU A 55 -11.33 5.68 9.94
C LEU A 55 -10.30 4.92 10.79
N SER A 56 -10.67 3.74 11.27
CA SER A 56 -9.74 2.75 11.81
C SER A 56 -9.77 1.49 10.95
N VAL A 57 -8.60 0.94 10.64
CA VAL A 57 -8.49 -0.27 9.79
C VAL A 57 -7.66 -1.31 10.50
N MET A 58 -8.20 -2.52 10.61
CA MET A 58 -7.57 -3.65 11.28
C MET A 58 -7.54 -4.87 10.37
N GLY A 59 -6.45 -5.64 10.39
CA GLY A 59 -6.39 -6.92 9.69
C GLY A 59 -7.11 -8.01 10.47
N VAL A 60 -8.09 -8.68 9.86
CA VAL A 60 -8.83 -9.80 10.47
C VAL A 60 -7.94 -11.03 10.51
N GLY A 61 -7.86 -11.68 11.67
CA GLY A 61 -7.01 -12.87 11.88
C GLY A 61 -5.53 -12.60 11.63
N ALA A 62 -5.08 -11.34 11.72
CA ALA A 62 -3.66 -11.00 11.68
C ALA A 62 -3.00 -11.44 12.99
N PRO A 63 -1.74 -11.89 12.97
CA PRO A 63 -0.99 -12.06 14.21
C PRO A 63 -1.06 -10.77 15.02
N SER A 64 -1.52 -10.87 16.27
CA SER A 64 -1.63 -9.75 17.20
C SER A 64 -2.64 -8.64 16.82
N ASP A 65 -3.68 -8.95 16.02
CA ASP A 65 -4.77 -8.02 15.66
C ASP A 65 -4.24 -6.63 15.29
N SER A 66 -3.42 -6.59 14.23
CA SER A 66 -2.67 -5.41 13.83
C SER A 66 -3.59 -4.29 13.34
N LEU A 67 -3.73 -3.25 14.15
CA LEU A 67 -4.30 -1.96 13.74
C LEU A 67 -3.33 -1.28 12.77
N LEU A 68 -3.80 -1.04 11.54
CA LEU A 68 -3.01 -0.47 10.45
C LEU A 68 -3.15 1.06 10.38
N TYR A 69 -4.37 1.54 10.65
CA TYR A 69 -4.73 2.95 10.61
C TYR A 69 -5.62 3.28 11.80
N THR A 70 -5.45 4.49 12.33
CA THR A 70 -6.16 4.96 13.52
C THR A 70 -7.05 6.16 13.19
N SER A 71 -8.19 6.28 13.88
CA SER A 71 -9.21 7.31 13.64
C SER A 71 -8.77 8.77 13.78
N SER A 72 -7.55 9.04 14.30
CA SER A 72 -7.02 10.40 14.46
C SER A 72 -6.53 11.05 13.17
N GLU A 73 -6.42 10.30 12.07
CA GLU A 73 -5.90 10.80 10.80
C GLU A 73 -7.02 11.05 9.78
N THR A 74 -6.82 12.05 8.92
CA THR A 74 -7.64 12.26 7.73
C THR A 74 -6.93 11.62 6.54
N LEU A 75 -7.52 10.58 5.97
CA LEU A 75 -6.88 9.71 4.98
C LEU A 75 -7.63 9.78 3.65
N SER A 76 -6.92 10.09 2.56
CA SER A 76 -7.46 9.97 1.20
C SER A 76 -7.20 8.59 0.58
N GLN A 77 -6.21 7.87 1.12
CA GLN A 77 -5.79 6.56 0.65
C GLN A 77 -5.12 5.74 1.76
N ILE A 78 -5.15 4.42 1.63
CA ILE A 78 -4.57 3.45 2.55
C ILE A 78 -3.93 2.29 1.80
N TYR A 79 -2.82 1.76 2.32
CA TYR A 79 -2.27 0.48 1.89
C TYR A 79 -2.99 -0.65 2.63
N MET A 80 -3.28 -1.74 1.93
CA MET A 80 -3.90 -2.94 2.51
C MET A 80 -3.02 -4.19 2.27
N PRO A 81 -1.95 -4.38 3.08
CA PRO A 81 -0.92 -5.37 2.79
C PRO A 81 -1.39 -6.84 2.76
N LEU A 82 -1.36 -7.47 1.59
CA LEU A 82 -1.65 -8.90 1.43
C LEU A 82 -0.56 -9.78 2.02
N ARG A 83 -0.92 -11.01 2.40
CA ARG A 83 -0.05 -11.97 3.09
C ARG A 83 0.47 -13.02 2.11
N ALA A 84 1.79 -13.05 1.89
CA ALA A 84 2.43 -13.96 0.94
C ALA A 84 2.21 -15.47 1.18
N ARG A 85 1.78 -15.88 2.37
CA ARG A 85 1.56 -17.30 2.73
C ARG A 85 0.09 -17.71 2.76
N ASP A 86 -0.81 -16.75 2.55
CA ASP A 86 -2.24 -16.97 2.55
C ASP A 86 -2.78 -16.71 1.14
N ASN A 87 -3.96 -17.23 0.85
CA ASN A 87 -4.71 -16.93 -0.38
C ASN A 87 -5.91 -16.04 -0.10
N VAL A 88 -6.12 -15.68 1.17
CA VAL A 88 -7.22 -14.82 1.63
C VAL A 88 -6.70 -13.83 2.66
N THR A 89 -7.12 -12.57 2.58
CA THR A 89 -6.86 -11.57 3.62
C THR A 89 -8.07 -10.65 3.74
N ALA A 90 -8.52 -10.44 4.98
CA ALA A 90 -9.66 -9.61 5.29
C ALA A 90 -9.25 -8.43 6.18
N TYR A 91 -9.93 -7.31 5.99
CA TYR A 91 -9.78 -6.09 6.77
C TYR A 91 -11.11 -5.62 7.28
N GLN A 92 -11.12 -5.19 8.54
CA GLN A 92 -12.25 -4.50 9.14
C GLN A 92 -11.99 -2.99 9.12
N LEU A 93 -12.90 -2.25 8.51
CA LEU A 93 -12.91 -0.79 8.42
C LEU A 93 -13.99 -0.26 9.35
N SER A 94 -13.60 0.47 10.38
CA SER A 94 -14.48 1.06 11.37
C SER A 94 -14.49 2.58 11.21
N PHE A 95 -15.67 3.15 11.02
CA PHE A 95 -15.87 4.58 10.81
C PHE A 95 -16.51 5.17 12.07
N SER A 96 -15.81 6.06 12.77
CA SER A 96 -16.34 6.81 13.91
C SER A 96 -16.75 8.22 13.52
N ASP A 97 -17.72 8.79 14.22
CA ASP A 97 -18.06 10.21 14.07
C ASP A 97 -16.88 11.09 14.54
N PRO A 98 -16.32 11.95 13.67
CA PRO A 98 -15.23 12.84 14.06
C PRO A 98 -15.66 13.92 15.08
N THR A 99 -16.96 14.19 15.22
CA THR A 99 -17.52 15.17 16.16
C THR A 99 -17.86 14.57 17.53
N ASP A 100 -18.09 13.26 17.60
CA ASP A 100 -18.27 12.49 18.83
C ASP A 100 -17.50 11.16 18.78
N PRO A 101 -16.18 11.16 19.00
CA PRO A 101 -15.37 9.94 18.98
C PRO A 101 -15.74 8.93 20.09
N GLN A 102 -16.52 9.34 21.09
CA GLN A 102 -16.97 8.47 22.18
C GLN A 102 -18.27 7.74 21.85
N SER A 103 -18.98 8.14 20.79
CA SER A 103 -20.20 7.47 20.30
C SER A 103 -19.96 6.04 19.79
N GLY A 104 -18.71 5.67 19.53
CA GLY A 104 -18.33 4.40 18.93
C GLY A 104 -18.28 4.45 17.40
N ALA A 105 -18.24 3.29 16.75
CA ALA A 105 -18.24 3.22 15.31
C ALA A 105 -19.66 3.48 14.77
N ALA A 106 -19.83 4.53 13.96
CA ALA A 106 -21.04 4.79 13.19
C ALA A 106 -21.35 3.62 12.24
N GLY A 107 -20.32 2.92 11.78
CA GLY A 107 -20.46 1.66 11.06
C GLY A 107 -19.13 0.93 10.93
N VAL A 108 -19.23 -0.39 10.76
CA VAL A 108 -18.09 -1.26 10.52
C VAL A 108 -18.33 -2.00 9.22
N ASP A 109 -17.37 -2.02 8.32
CA ASP A 109 -17.40 -2.88 7.13
C ASP A 109 -16.22 -3.82 7.11
N GLU A 110 -16.35 -4.93 6.39
CA GLU A 110 -15.28 -5.86 6.10
C GLU A 110 -15.01 -5.88 4.60
N ILE A 111 -13.73 -5.89 4.20
CA ILE A 111 -13.27 -6.12 2.84
C ILE A 111 -12.37 -7.35 2.84
N THR A 112 -12.69 -8.34 2.00
CA THR A 112 -11.99 -9.62 1.89
C THR A 112 -11.46 -9.82 0.48
N PHE A 113 -10.14 -9.99 0.39
CA PHE A 113 -9.43 -10.30 -0.84
C PHE A 113 -9.14 -11.80 -0.90
N GLU A 114 -9.53 -12.46 -1.98
CA GLU A 114 -8.98 -13.76 -2.39
C GLU A 114 -8.00 -13.52 -3.53
N TYR A 115 -6.81 -14.13 -3.45
CA TYR A 115 -5.73 -13.83 -4.39
C TYR A 115 -4.71 -14.97 -4.50
N THR A 116 -3.95 -14.91 -5.59
CA THR A 116 -2.81 -15.79 -5.84
C THR A 116 -1.50 -15.03 -5.68
N ALA A 117 -0.64 -15.49 -4.76
CA ALA A 117 0.69 -14.93 -4.52
C ALA A 117 1.75 -15.64 -5.38
N THR A 118 2.43 -14.89 -6.25
CA THR A 118 3.48 -15.42 -7.14
C THR A 118 4.83 -14.77 -6.86
N PRO A 119 5.90 -15.54 -6.58
CA PRO A 119 7.25 -14.99 -6.46
C PRO A 119 7.68 -14.30 -7.76
N TRP A 120 8.26 -13.12 -7.64
CA TRP A 120 8.72 -12.30 -8.75
C TRP A 120 10.08 -11.70 -8.41
N PHE A 121 11.05 -11.89 -9.30
CA PHE A 121 12.35 -11.22 -9.21
C PHE A 121 12.27 -9.86 -9.89
N ALA A 122 12.32 -8.77 -9.10
CA ALA A 122 12.16 -7.42 -9.62
C ALA A 122 13.45 -6.92 -10.30
N SER A 123 14.57 -7.01 -9.61
CA SER A 123 15.91 -6.67 -10.11
C SER A 123 16.97 -7.17 -9.13
N GLU A 124 18.25 -7.08 -9.51
CA GLU A 124 19.37 -7.34 -8.59
C GLU A 124 19.30 -6.43 -7.35
N ASP A 125 18.91 -5.16 -7.55
CA ASP A 125 18.86 -4.15 -6.49
C ASP A 125 17.60 -4.21 -5.61
N CYS A 126 16.45 -4.60 -6.18
CA CYS A 126 15.19 -4.74 -5.43
C CYS A 126 14.99 -6.16 -4.87
N GLY A 127 15.70 -7.16 -5.38
CA GLY A 127 15.56 -8.56 -5.01
C GLY A 127 14.25 -9.20 -5.46
N ALA A 128 13.91 -10.31 -4.79
CA ALA A 128 12.66 -11.03 -5.01
C ALA A 128 11.55 -10.53 -4.08
N MET A 129 10.34 -10.46 -4.60
CA MET A 129 9.12 -10.06 -3.90
C MET A 129 7.95 -10.95 -4.35
N TYR A 130 6.78 -10.78 -3.75
CA TYR A 130 5.54 -11.38 -4.27
C TYR A 130 4.79 -10.37 -5.11
N ARG A 131 4.22 -10.83 -6.23
CA ARG A 131 3.10 -10.17 -6.89
C ARG A 131 1.81 -10.88 -6.49
N TYR A 132 0.74 -10.13 -6.37
CA TYR A 132 -0.57 -10.69 -6.05
C TYR A 132 -1.52 -10.47 -7.22
N HIS A 133 -2.19 -11.52 -7.65
CA HIS A 133 -3.31 -11.40 -8.57
C HIS A 133 -4.59 -11.53 -7.75
N ILE A 134 -5.40 -10.47 -7.68
CA ILE A 134 -6.68 -10.50 -6.98
C ILE A 134 -7.66 -11.30 -7.84
N ASP A 135 -8.10 -12.43 -7.30
CA ASP A 135 -8.99 -13.37 -7.96
C ASP A 135 -10.46 -13.05 -7.63
N LYS A 136 -10.71 -12.57 -6.40
CA LYS A 136 -12.04 -12.19 -5.93
C LYS A 136 -11.96 -11.14 -4.83
N LEU A 137 -12.97 -10.29 -4.80
CA LEU A 137 -13.17 -9.27 -3.78
C LEU A 137 -14.59 -9.37 -3.24
N GLU A 138 -14.72 -9.48 -1.93
CA GLU A 138 -15.98 -9.43 -1.22
C GLU A 138 -15.95 -8.28 -0.21
N TYR A 139 -17.11 -7.67 0.03
CA TYR A 139 -17.23 -6.59 1.01
C TYR A 139 -18.63 -6.52 1.59
N THR A 140 -18.73 -5.99 2.80
CA THR A 140 -20.02 -5.59 3.39
C THR A 140 -20.34 -4.15 3.02
N THR A 141 -21.62 -3.79 3.11
CA THR A 141 -22.13 -2.53 2.59
C THR A 141 -22.90 -1.72 3.64
N ARG A 142 -22.31 -1.51 4.83
CA ARG A 142 -22.91 -0.67 5.89
C ARG A 142 -22.64 0.81 5.62
N VAL A 143 -21.38 1.21 5.53
CA VAL A 143 -20.89 2.54 5.16
C VAL A 143 -20.40 2.55 3.71
N ILE A 144 -19.71 1.46 3.32
CA ILE A 144 -19.27 1.23 1.95
C ILE A 144 -20.50 1.03 1.05
N ASP A 145 -20.52 1.73 -0.08
CA ASP A 145 -21.47 1.49 -1.16
C ASP A 145 -20.98 0.36 -2.06
N ARG A 146 -19.77 0.53 -2.59
CA ARG A 146 -19.11 -0.44 -3.47
C ARG A 146 -17.59 -0.34 -3.40
N VAL A 147 -16.93 -1.40 -3.83
CA VAL A 147 -15.48 -1.43 -3.98
C VAL A 147 -15.15 -1.91 -5.40
N GLU A 148 -14.27 -1.18 -6.08
CA GLU A 148 -13.85 -1.48 -7.45
C GLU A 148 -12.37 -1.84 -7.49
N ILE A 149 -12.03 -2.86 -8.29
CA ILE A 149 -10.65 -3.21 -8.62
C ILE A 149 -10.30 -2.49 -9.91
N VAL A 150 -9.35 -1.57 -9.84
CA VAL A 150 -8.81 -0.83 -11.00
C VAL A 150 -7.82 -1.71 -11.76
N ASP A 151 -6.94 -2.39 -11.01
CA ASP A 151 -5.99 -3.37 -11.53
C ASP A 151 -5.91 -4.55 -10.56
N SER A 152 -6.14 -5.76 -11.07
CA SER A 152 -6.08 -6.99 -10.26
C SER A 152 -4.65 -7.41 -9.98
N LEU A 153 -3.66 -6.92 -10.74
CA LEU A 153 -2.26 -7.26 -10.55
C LEU A 153 -1.58 -6.26 -9.60
N ILE A 154 -1.45 -6.67 -8.34
CA ILE A 154 -0.71 -5.91 -7.34
C ILE A 154 0.78 -6.14 -7.53
N THR A 155 1.46 -5.05 -7.84
CA THR A 155 2.91 -4.98 -7.97
C THR A 155 3.47 -4.01 -6.94
N ASN A 156 4.76 -3.73 -7.04
CA ASN A 156 5.44 -2.80 -6.15
C ASN A 156 5.41 -1.34 -6.62
N PHE A 157 4.66 -1.05 -7.70
CA PHE A 157 4.38 0.32 -8.10
C PHE A 157 3.42 0.97 -7.11
N ASP A 158 3.71 2.23 -6.77
CA ASP A 158 2.85 3.05 -5.91
C ASP A 158 1.72 3.66 -6.74
N ILE A 159 0.74 2.83 -7.07
CA ILE A 159 -0.43 3.19 -7.87
C ILE A 159 -1.69 2.70 -7.17
N GLU A 160 -2.76 3.47 -7.34
CA GLU A 160 -4.07 3.11 -6.82
C GLU A 160 -4.65 1.95 -7.63
N THR A 161 -4.89 0.83 -6.96
CA THR A 161 -5.40 -0.40 -7.57
C THR A 161 -6.82 -0.72 -7.13
N ILE A 162 -7.31 -0.07 -6.07
CA ILE A 162 -8.61 -0.30 -5.45
C ILE A 162 -9.29 1.05 -5.21
N HIS A 163 -10.56 1.17 -5.55
CA HIS A 163 -11.38 2.32 -5.18
C HIS A 163 -12.45 1.89 -4.18
N ILE A 164 -12.52 2.55 -3.04
CA ILE A 164 -13.56 2.33 -2.02
C ILE A 164 -14.55 3.50 -2.08
N PHE A 165 -15.78 3.24 -2.51
CA PHE A 165 -16.84 4.24 -2.57
C PHE A 165 -17.67 4.20 -1.29
N LEU A 166 -17.76 5.34 -0.60
CA LEU A 166 -18.53 5.50 0.62
C LEU A 166 -19.86 6.18 0.30
N ARG A 167 -20.92 5.78 1.00
CA ARG A 167 -22.20 6.48 0.92
C ARG A 167 -22.08 7.89 1.49
N ASP A 168 -22.82 8.81 0.90
CA ASP A 168 -22.93 10.15 1.44
C ASP A 168 -23.97 10.12 2.58
N ASN A 169 -23.76 10.93 3.63
CA ASN A 169 -24.62 10.92 4.82
C ASN A 169 -26.08 11.36 4.54
N ASP A 170 -26.37 11.86 3.33
CA ASP A 170 -27.70 12.31 2.92
C ASP A 170 -28.64 11.14 2.54
N ASP A 171 -28.12 9.92 2.37
CA ASP A 171 -28.91 8.75 1.95
C ASP A 171 -29.53 7.97 3.13
N GLN A 172 -29.34 8.41 4.39
CA GLN A 172 -29.83 7.69 5.57
C GLN A 172 -31.27 8.08 6.01
N GLU A 173 -31.97 8.96 5.29
CA GLU A 173 -33.31 9.42 5.69
C GLU A 173 -34.49 8.72 4.96
N GLU A 174 -34.28 7.89 3.94
CA GLU A 174 -35.39 7.28 3.17
C GLU A 174 -35.70 5.81 3.53
N GLY A 175 -35.54 5.43 4.81
CA GLY A 175 -35.68 4.04 5.25
C GLY A 175 -36.78 3.73 6.27
N ASP A 176 -37.53 4.72 6.75
CA ASP A 176 -38.50 4.52 7.85
C ASP A 176 -39.89 5.07 7.50
N ASP A 177 -40.53 4.51 6.48
CA ASP A 177 -41.99 4.56 6.34
C ASP A 177 -42.52 3.43 5.44
N LYS A 178 -42.76 2.24 6.02
CA LYS A 178 -43.92 1.40 5.68
C LYS A 178 -44.24 0.27 6.66
#